data_AF-A0ABD3D8T0-F1
#
_entry.id   AF-A0ABD3D8T0-F1
#
_cell.length_a   1.000
_cell.length_b   1.000
_cell.length_c   1.000
_cell.angle_alpha   90.00
_cell.angle_beta   90.00
_cell.angle_gamma   90.00
#
_symmetry.space_group_name_H-M   'P 1'
#
loop_
_entity.id
_entity.type
_entity.pdbx_description
1 polymer ?
#
loop_
_entity_poly.entity_id
_entity_poly.type
_entity_poly.pdbx_seq_one_letter_code
_entity_poly.pdbx_strand_id
1 'polypeptide(L)'
;MILSIIYTKMVLRQTITHGGITEKFIFLSLVVPAVRVSEPVNREELTRNDIFNMIEDAAGPDFDMDGDRFDDETPNAAAQSFYDLLDAGKKPLYRGCEKHTLLSFVSRLMNIKAENNISQKCYNQLSELIKGVLPAGNLVPANFYESKKLLRGIGLPVEKIDCCKNNCMIFWGNELDSSLTACKICNEPRYKPIDQGNKKRRKTLVAHKKMYYIPLTPRLQRLYASPATAHDMRWHAEHVTEENVMNHPSDSEAWKLFNQTHSEFAMETRNVRLGLCTDGFQPFGSYGAQYSSWPVVVTPYNLPPWMCMKAQFMFLTVLVPGPANPKHNLDVFLQPLIRELNELWTVGAQT
;
A
#
# COMPACT_ATOMS: atom_id res chain seq x y z
N MET A 1 4.12 -12.15 15.55
CA MET A 1 3.43 -12.25 14.25
C MET A 1 2.32 -13.29 14.36
N ILE A 2 1.10 -12.87 14.70
CA ILE A 2 -0.07 -13.74 14.56
C ILE A 2 -0.49 -13.60 13.09
N LEU A 3 -0.17 -14.58 12.25
CA LEU A 3 -0.78 -14.71 10.93
C LEU A 3 -2.23 -15.14 11.16
N SER A 4 -3.15 -14.18 11.26
CA SER A 4 -4.56 -14.48 11.07
C SER A 4 -4.79 -14.50 9.57
N ILE A 5 -4.95 -15.68 8.98
CA ILE A 5 -5.51 -15.80 7.63
C ILE A 5 -6.99 -15.44 7.77
N ILE A 6 -7.34 -14.18 7.52
CA ILE A 6 -8.75 -13.77 7.49
C ILE A 6 -9.34 -14.21 6.15
N TYR A 7 -9.91 -15.40 6.10
CA TYR A 7 -10.93 -15.73 5.12
C TYR A 7 -12.20 -14.96 5.48
N THR A 8 -12.30 -13.69 5.12
CA THR A 8 -13.51 -12.91 5.44
C THR A 8 -14.62 -13.32 4.49
N LYS A 9 -15.46 -14.27 4.90
CA LYS A 9 -16.87 -14.27 4.50
C LYS A 9 -17.53 -13.16 5.32
N MET A 10 -17.73 -11.98 4.73
CA MET A 10 -18.58 -10.95 5.36
C MET A 10 -20.04 -11.43 5.22
N VAL A 11 -20.49 -12.31 6.12
CA VAL A 11 -21.89 -12.75 6.15
C VAL A 11 -22.72 -11.63 6.78
N LEU A 12 -23.39 -10.84 5.94
CA LEU A 12 -24.55 -10.05 6.35
C LEU A 12 -25.66 -11.01 6.79
N ARG A 13 -25.79 -11.28 8.08
CA ARG A 13 -26.99 -11.92 8.63
C ARG A 13 -27.98 -10.83 9.02
N GLN A 14 -28.95 -10.55 8.15
CA GLN A 14 -30.13 -9.78 8.53
C GLN A 14 -30.88 -10.57 9.61
N THR A 15 -31.03 -10.00 10.80
CA THR A 15 -31.91 -10.56 11.83
C THR A 15 -33.05 -9.56 12.03
N ILE A 16 -34.25 -9.92 11.60
CA ILE A 16 -35.46 -9.13 11.82
C ILE A 16 -35.89 -9.37 13.28
N THR A 17 -35.83 -8.35 14.12
CA THR A 17 -36.57 -8.32 15.39
C THR A 17 -37.49 -7.11 15.38
N HIS A 18 -38.75 -7.32 15.78
CA HIS A 18 -39.77 -6.29 15.86
C HIS A 18 -39.30 -5.11 16.72
N GLY A 19 -38.98 -3.99 16.07
CA GLY A 19 -38.63 -2.73 16.73
C GLY A 19 -37.22 -2.18 16.42
N GLY A 20 -36.90 -1.96 15.14
CA GLY A 20 -35.76 -1.13 14.70
C GLY A 20 -34.56 -1.91 14.13
N ILE A 21 -34.04 -1.42 13.00
CA ILE A 21 -32.83 -1.93 12.35
C ILE A 21 -31.62 -1.52 13.20
N THR A 22 -30.92 -2.49 13.79
CA THR A 22 -29.58 -2.28 14.36
C THR A 22 -28.61 -3.24 13.66
N GLU A 23 -27.69 -2.68 12.88
CA GLU A 23 -26.58 -3.44 12.30
C GLU A 23 -25.59 -3.78 13.43
N LYS A 24 -25.52 -5.06 13.80
CA LYS A 24 -24.47 -5.58 14.69
C LYS A 24 -23.48 -6.39 13.87
N PHE A 25 -22.24 -5.92 13.81
CA PHE A 25 -21.11 -6.64 13.24
C PHE A 25 -20.63 -7.70 14.23
N ILE A 26 -20.64 -8.97 13.85
CA ILE A 26 -20.05 -10.06 14.63
C ILE A 26 -18.83 -10.56 13.87
N PHE A 27 -17.65 -10.38 14.45
CA PHE A 27 -16.42 -11.00 13.96
C PHE A 27 -16.40 -12.47 14.39
N LEU A 28 -16.60 -13.40 13.45
CA LEU A 28 -16.27 -14.81 13.70
C LEU A 28 -14.76 -14.99 13.45
N SER A 29 -13.98 -15.05 14.53
CA SER A 29 -12.58 -15.46 14.45
C SER A 29 -12.52 -16.99 14.43
N LEU A 30 -12.20 -17.58 13.27
CA LEU A 30 -11.68 -18.94 13.25
C LEU A 30 -10.18 -18.86 13.56
N VAL A 31 -9.82 -19.15 14.81
CA VAL A 31 -8.42 -19.34 15.21
C VAL A 31 -8.00 -20.70 14.69
N VAL A 32 -7.26 -20.72 13.57
CA VAL A 32 -6.52 -21.93 13.14
C VAL A 32 -5.17 -21.89 13.85
N PRO A 33 -4.75 -22.95 14.57
CA PRO A 33 -3.48 -22.97 15.28
C PRO A 33 -2.30 -22.79 14.32
N ALA A 34 -1.28 -22.05 14.78
CA ALA A 34 -0.08 -21.75 14.02
C ALA A 34 0.65 -23.03 13.61
N VAL A 35 0.88 -23.20 12.31
CA VAL A 35 1.74 -24.25 11.76
C VAL A 35 3.18 -23.73 11.77
N ARG A 36 4.08 -24.47 12.42
CA ARG A 36 5.52 -24.25 12.33
C ARG A 36 5.97 -24.64 10.92
N VAL A 37 6.39 -23.67 10.12
CA VAL A 37 7.20 -23.92 8.93
C VAL A 37 8.62 -24.20 9.42
N SER A 38 9.11 -25.42 9.20
CA SER A 38 10.46 -25.83 9.59
C SER A 38 11.43 -25.82 8.39
N GLU A 39 12.62 -25.27 8.69
CA GLU A 39 13.93 -25.41 8.06
C GLU A 39 14.47 -24.30 7.13
N PRO A 40 15.80 -24.05 7.20
CA PRO A 40 16.36 -22.72 7.02
C PRO A 40 16.85 -22.52 5.59
N VAL A 41 16.41 -21.43 4.96
CA VAL A 41 17.02 -21.00 3.70
C VAL A 41 18.23 -20.13 4.01
N ASN A 42 19.37 -20.61 3.50
CA ASN A 42 20.70 -20.02 3.61
C ASN A 42 20.65 -18.54 3.21
N ARG A 43 21.16 -17.68 4.10
CA ARG A 43 20.98 -16.23 4.06
C ARG A 43 22.32 -15.58 3.74
N GLU A 44 22.67 -15.53 2.46
CA GLU A 44 23.80 -14.72 1.98
C GLU A 44 23.31 -13.63 1.01
N GLU A 45 23.73 -12.41 1.35
CA GLU A 45 23.71 -11.15 0.58
C GLU A 45 22.35 -10.47 0.26
N LEU A 46 21.74 -9.88 1.30
CA LEU A 46 20.82 -8.73 1.13
C LEU A 46 21.64 -7.43 1.01
N THR A 47 21.72 -6.85 -0.19
CA THR A 47 22.30 -5.51 -0.40
C THR A 47 21.27 -4.51 -0.89
N ARG A 48 21.16 -3.36 -0.20
CA ARG A 48 20.90 -1.94 -0.62
C ARG A 48 19.96 -1.60 -1.80
N ASN A 49 19.23 -2.56 -2.39
CA ASN A 49 18.54 -2.42 -3.67
C ASN A 49 17.02 -2.51 -3.60
N ASP A 50 16.36 -2.59 -2.44
CA ASP A 50 14.91 -2.87 -2.40
C ASP A 50 14.01 -1.81 -3.07
N ILE A 51 14.41 -0.53 -3.09
CA ILE A 51 13.70 0.51 -3.85
C ILE A 51 14.12 0.53 -5.32
N PHE A 52 15.35 0.12 -5.61
CA PHE A 52 15.85 -0.04 -6.98
C PHE A 52 15.13 -1.20 -7.67
N ASN A 53 14.95 -2.32 -6.97
CA ASN A 53 14.16 -3.48 -7.38
C ASN A 53 12.69 -3.13 -7.55
N MET A 54 12.08 -2.25 -6.75
CA MET A 54 10.70 -1.79 -7.01
C MET A 54 10.57 -0.89 -8.25
N ILE A 55 11.65 -0.21 -8.65
CA ILE A 55 11.69 0.63 -9.85
C ILE A 55 12.08 -0.22 -11.08
N GLU A 56 12.97 -1.20 -10.91
CA GLU A 56 13.30 -2.23 -11.91
C GLU A 56 12.15 -3.21 -12.11
N ASP A 57 11.40 -3.62 -11.10
CA ASP A 57 10.19 -4.46 -11.24
C ASP A 57 9.07 -3.69 -11.97
N ALA A 58 9.03 -2.36 -11.82
CA ALA A 58 8.16 -1.46 -12.57
C ALA A 58 8.71 -1.10 -13.98
N ALA A 59 9.98 -1.41 -14.26
CA ALA A 59 10.67 -1.06 -15.50
C ALA A 59 11.26 -2.27 -16.27
N GLY A 60 11.12 -3.50 -15.76
CA GLY A 60 11.78 -4.75 -16.18
C GLY A 60 13.31 -4.77 -15.98
N PRO A 61 13.92 -5.87 -15.47
CA PRO A 61 15.38 -6.03 -15.52
C PRO A 61 15.93 -6.41 -16.91
N ASP A 62 15.06 -6.74 -17.88
CA ASP A 62 15.40 -6.84 -19.31
C ASP A 62 14.18 -6.36 -20.12
N PHE A 63 14.25 -5.15 -20.68
CA PHE A 63 13.29 -4.63 -21.65
C PHE A 63 13.85 -4.82 -23.07
N ASP A 64 14.21 -6.06 -23.41
CA ASP A 64 14.36 -6.44 -24.81
C ASP A 64 12.97 -6.80 -25.35
N MET A 65 12.39 -5.85 -26.08
CA MET A 65 11.21 -6.05 -26.92
C MET A 65 11.59 -6.86 -28.16
N ASP A 66 12.03 -8.10 -27.97
CA ASP A 66 12.15 -9.07 -29.06
C ASP A 66 11.68 -10.44 -28.53
N GLY A 67 10.36 -10.55 -28.36
CA GLY A 67 9.68 -11.77 -27.92
C GLY A 67 8.24 -11.75 -28.42
N ASP A 68 7.93 -12.69 -29.31
CA ASP A 68 6.74 -12.86 -30.14
C ASP A 68 5.38 -12.34 -29.61
N ARG A 69 4.64 -11.76 -30.58
CA ARG A 69 3.25 -11.28 -30.50
C ARG A 69 2.31 -12.32 -29.90
N PHE A 70 1.87 -12.09 -28.67
CA PHE A 70 0.53 -12.45 -28.23
C PHE A 70 -0.35 -11.20 -28.34
N ASP A 71 -1.63 -11.35 -28.71
CA ASP A 71 -2.58 -10.25 -28.91
C ASP A 71 -2.66 -9.37 -27.63
N ASP A 72 -1.89 -8.28 -27.60
CA ASP A 72 -1.89 -7.31 -26.50
C ASP A 72 -3.16 -6.46 -26.58
N GLU A 73 -4.06 -6.64 -25.62
CA GLU A 73 -5.10 -5.66 -25.34
C GLU A 73 -4.45 -4.31 -25.05
N THR A 74 -4.87 -3.26 -25.76
CA THR A 74 -4.32 -1.91 -25.56
C THR A 74 -4.54 -1.44 -24.12
N PRO A 75 -3.53 -0.85 -23.45
CA PRO A 75 -3.68 -0.35 -22.09
C PRO A 75 -4.88 0.60 -21.93
N ASN A 76 -5.60 0.49 -20.82
CA ASN A 76 -6.64 1.46 -20.49
C ASN A 76 -6.03 2.87 -20.27
N ALA A 77 -6.85 3.92 -20.35
CA ALA A 77 -6.37 5.30 -20.29
C ALA A 77 -5.56 5.66 -19.03
N ALA A 78 -5.87 5.02 -17.89
CA ALA A 78 -5.13 5.23 -16.65
C ALA A 78 -3.76 4.54 -16.68
N ALA A 79 -3.70 3.31 -17.21
CA ALA A 79 -2.45 2.57 -17.44
C ALA A 79 -1.56 3.28 -18.46
N GLN A 80 -2.13 3.79 -19.56
CA GLN A 80 -1.40 4.54 -20.57
C GLN A 80 -0.73 5.79 -20.00
N SER A 81 -1.45 6.58 -19.20
CA SER A 81 -0.91 7.77 -18.53
C SER A 81 0.25 7.43 -17.58
N PHE A 82 0.20 6.26 -16.93
CA PHE A 82 1.30 5.76 -16.10
C PHE A 82 2.51 5.35 -16.95
N TYR A 83 2.31 4.64 -18.05
CA TYR A 83 3.39 4.25 -18.98
C TYR A 83 4.07 5.48 -19.60
N ASP A 84 3.29 6.46 -20.07
CA ASP A 84 3.83 7.71 -20.63
C ASP A 84 4.73 8.43 -19.62
N LEU A 85 4.34 8.40 -18.33
CA LEU A 85 5.13 9.00 -17.26
C LEU A 85 6.42 8.22 -16.98
N LEU A 86 6.37 6.88 -16.99
CA LEU A 86 7.54 6.03 -16.86
C LEU A 86 8.52 6.28 -18.00
N ASP A 87 8.04 6.31 -19.24
CA ASP A 87 8.85 6.53 -20.43
C ASP A 87 9.45 7.93 -20.46
N ALA A 88 8.70 8.95 -20.03
CA ALA A 88 9.25 10.29 -19.82
C ALA A 88 10.39 10.30 -18.78
N GLY A 89 10.31 9.44 -17.76
CA GLY A 89 11.32 9.27 -16.72
C GLY A 89 12.55 8.44 -17.12
N LYS A 90 12.43 7.59 -18.15
CA LYS A 90 13.52 6.77 -18.73
C LYS A 90 14.55 7.59 -19.52
N LYS A 91 14.29 8.89 -19.75
CA LYS A 91 15.25 9.78 -20.41
C LYS A 91 16.60 9.78 -19.67
N PRO A 92 17.74 9.70 -20.39
CA PRO A 92 19.07 9.86 -19.80
C PRO A 92 19.16 11.14 -18.98
N LEU A 93 19.85 11.11 -17.83
CA LEU A 93 19.97 12.27 -16.94
C LEU A 93 20.58 13.49 -17.65
N TYR A 94 21.46 13.23 -18.61
CA TYR A 94 22.01 14.19 -19.58
C TYR A 94 22.39 13.42 -20.84
N ARG A 95 22.69 14.14 -21.94
CA ARG A 95 23.07 13.52 -23.22
C ARG A 95 24.31 12.63 -23.05
N GLY A 96 24.18 11.34 -23.41
CA GLY A 96 25.26 10.35 -23.28
C GLY A 96 25.40 9.71 -21.90
N CYS A 97 24.47 9.96 -20.97
CA CYS A 97 24.48 9.31 -19.66
C CYS A 97 23.92 7.89 -19.74
N GLU A 98 24.79 6.88 -19.73
CA GLU A 98 24.41 5.47 -19.76
C GLU A 98 24.06 4.92 -18.38
N LYS A 99 24.63 5.49 -17.32
CA LYS A 99 24.50 4.95 -15.95
C LYS A 99 23.20 5.31 -15.24
N HIS A 100 22.61 6.45 -15.59
CA HIS A 100 21.43 6.98 -14.90
C HIS A 100 20.43 7.64 -15.84
N THR A 101 19.17 7.23 -15.70
CA THR A 101 18.01 7.98 -16.16
C THR A 101 17.63 9.06 -15.15
N LEU A 102 16.79 10.02 -15.56
CA LEU A 102 16.25 11.03 -14.67
C LEU A 102 15.52 10.39 -13.47
N LEU A 103 14.68 9.39 -13.74
CA LEU A 103 13.92 8.71 -12.70
C LEU A 103 14.83 7.96 -11.72
N SER A 104 15.78 7.17 -12.23
CA SER A 104 16.74 6.43 -11.41
C SER A 104 17.53 7.37 -10.49
N PHE A 105 18.01 8.49 -11.03
CA PHE A 105 18.76 9.49 -10.27
C PHE A 105 17.92 10.13 -9.15
N VAL A 106 16.73 10.63 -9.48
CA VAL A 106 15.86 11.32 -8.51
C VAL A 106 15.39 10.38 -7.41
N SER A 107 15.03 9.14 -7.75
CA SER A 107 14.62 8.13 -6.78
C SER A 107 15.75 7.78 -5.81
N ARG A 108 16.98 7.58 -6.30
CA ARG A 108 18.15 7.34 -5.44
C ARG A 108 18.44 8.52 -4.53
N LEU A 109 18.36 9.75 -5.04
CA LEU A 109 18.60 10.96 -4.26
C LEU A 109 17.53 11.14 -3.16
N MET A 110 16.27 10.83 -3.46
CA MET A 110 15.17 10.84 -2.49
C MET A 110 15.30 9.74 -1.44
N ASN A 111 15.80 8.56 -1.81
CA ASN A 111 16.07 7.49 -0.86
C ASN A 111 17.20 7.87 0.10
N ILE A 112 18.33 8.35 -0.41
CA ILE A 112 19.46 8.84 0.42
C ILE A 112 18.97 9.89 1.42
N LYS A 113 18.10 10.81 0.99
CA LYS A 113 17.49 11.80 1.87
C LYS A 113 16.70 11.16 3.01
N ALA A 114 15.86 10.17 2.69
CA ALA A 114 15.00 9.50 3.65
C ALA A 114 15.82 8.67 4.65
N GLU A 115 16.74 7.83 4.16
CA GLU A 115 17.58 6.95 4.98
C GLU A 115 18.48 7.73 5.95
N ASN A 116 19.01 8.87 5.51
CA ASN A 116 19.97 9.65 6.29
C ASN A 116 19.35 10.89 6.97
N ASN A 117 18.01 11.01 6.96
CA ASN A 117 17.28 12.14 7.54
C ASN A 117 17.80 13.52 7.06
N ILE A 118 18.25 13.61 5.80
CA ILE A 118 18.83 14.84 5.25
C ILE A 118 17.75 15.93 5.26
N SER A 119 18.08 17.13 5.76
CA SER A 119 17.14 18.25 5.76
C SER A 119 16.74 18.69 4.34
N GLN A 120 15.59 19.35 4.18
CA GLN A 120 15.22 19.90 2.85
C GLN A 120 16.24 20.94 2.36
N LYS A 121 16.79 21.74 3.28
CA LYS A 121 17.84 22.71 2.97
C LYS A 121 19.08 22.02 2.39
N CYS A 122 19.59 20.99 3.06
CA CYS A 122 20.76 20.25 2.61
C CYS A 122 20.50 19.56 1.26
N TYR A 123 19.31 18.97 1.06
CA TYR A 123 18.92 18.39 -0.23
C TYR A 123 18.98 19.40 -1.37
N ASN A 124 18.46 20.61 -1.16
CA ASN A 124 18.47 21.66 -2.18
C ASN A 124 19.90 22.09 -2.51
N GLN A 125 20.73 22.32 -1.49
CA GLN A 125 22.15 22.67 -1.68
C GLN A 125 22.91 21.57 -2.44
N LEU A 126 22.66 20.30 -2.13
CA LEU A 126 23.26 19.17 -2.83
C LEU A 126 22.77 19.07 -4.28
N SER A 127 21.47 19.29 -4.52
CA SER A 127 20.89 19.27 -5.87
C SER A 127 21.46 20.38 -6.75
N GLU A 128 21.59 21.60 -6.21
CA GLU A 128 22.21 22.73 -6.88
C GLU A 128 23.69 22.44 -7.23
N LEU A 129 24.45 21.88 -6.28
CA LEU A 129 25.84 21.49 -6.51
C LEU A 129 25.95 20.44 -7.63
N ILE A 130 25.18 19.35 -7.55
CA ILE A 130 25.23 18.28 -8.55
C ILE A 130 24.85 18.81 -9.93
N LYS A 131 23.81 19.64 -10.00
CA LYS A 131 23.37 20.27 -11.25
C LYS A 131 24.46 21.15 -11.89
N GLY A 132 25.28 21.82 -11.08
CA GLY A 132 26.39 22.67 -11.54
C GLY A 132 27.64 21.91 -11.98
N VAL A 133 27.86 20.69 -11.48
CA VAL A 133 29.01 19.85 -11.85
C VAL A 133 28.74 19.00 -13.09
N LEU A 134 27.48 18.66 -13.36
CA LEU A 134 27.09 17.89 -14.55
C LEU A 134 27.08 18.74 -15.83
N PRO A 135 27.16 18.11 -17.01
CA PRO A 135 27.11 18.81 -18.30
C PRO A 135 25.89 19.72 -18.45
N ALA A 136 26.06 20.78 -19.24
CA ALA A 136 24.97 21.70 -19.58
C ALA A 136 23.82 20.94 -20.26
N GLY A 137 22.58 21.28 -19.90
CA GLY A 137 21.38 20.60 -20.39
C GLY A 137 21.00 19.32 -19.62
N ASN A 138 21.60 19.08 -18.46
CA ASN A 138 21.16 17.99 -17.57
C ASN A 138 19.75 18.21 -17.00
N LEU A 139 19.08 17.10 -16.69
CA LEU A 139 17.69 17.06 -16.22
C LEU A 139 17.58 17.04 -14.69
N VAL A 140 18.67 17.26 -13.94
CA VAL A 140 18.64 17.22 -12.46
C VAL A 140 17.65 18.27 -11.94
N PRO A 141 16.68 17.88 -11.07
CA PRO A 141 15.80 18.83 -10.42
C PRO A 141 16.57 19.84 -9.56
N ALA A 142 16.12 21.09 -9.54
CA ALA A 142 16.82 22.15 -8.79
C ALA A 142 16.68 21.99 -7.27
N ASN A 143 15.63 21.32 -6.79
CA ASN A 143 15.31 21.25 -5.37
C ASN A 143 14.37 20.08 -5.04
N PHE A 144 14.14 19.88 -3.74
CA PHE A 144 13.27 18.82 -3.21
C PHE A 144 11.84 18.87 -3.76
N TYR A 145 11.29 20.07 -4.00
CA TYR A 145 9.92 20.20 -4.49
C TYR A 145 9.80 19.68 -5.93
N GLU A 146 10.74 20.02 -6.81
CA GLU A 146 10.77 19.52 -8.18
C GLU A 146 10.95 18.00 -8.23
N SER A 147 11.89 17.45 -7.45
CA SER A 147 12.06 16.00 -7.31
C SER A 147 10.78 15.31 -6.85
N LYS A 148 10.12 15.86 -5.83
CA LYS A 148 8.85 15.34 -5.31
C LYS A 148 7.72 15.46 -6.33
N LYS A 149 7.67 16.55 -7.10
CA LYS A 149 6.68 16.77 -8.15
C LYS A 149 6.84 15.76 -9.28
N LEU A 150 8.07 15.47 -9.67
CA LEU A 150 8.40 14.44 -10.68
C LEU A 150 7.91 13.06 -10.22
N LEU A 151 8.20 12.68 -8.98
CA LEU A 151 7.79 11.38 -8.44
C LEU A 151 6.29 11.30 -8.11
N ARG A 152 5.55 12.42 -8.11
CA ARG A 152 4.15 12.42 -7.67
C ARG A 152 3.24 11.56 -8.57
N GLY A 153 3.49 11.52 -9.87
CA GLY A 153 2.69 10.71 -10.78
C GLY A 153 3.03 9.22 -10.74
N ILE A 154 4.24 8.86 -10.26
CA ILE A 154 4.69 7.47 -10.10
C ILE A 154 4.33 6.95 -8.72
N GLY A 155 4.26 7.83 -7.72
CA GLY A 155 3.86 7.50 -6.36
C GLY A 155 2.43 6.97 -6.29
N LEU A 156 2.19 6.09 -5.33
CA LEU A 156 0.84 5.66 -5.00
C LEU A 156 0.12 6.77 -4.21
N PRO A 157 -1.20 6.94 -4.40
CA PRO A 157 -1.96 7.90 -3.63
C PRO A 157 -1.89 7.56 -2.14
N VAL A 158 -1.84 8.60 -1.31
CA VAL A 158 -1.97 8.48 0.15
C VAL A 158 -3.02 9.46 0.61
N GLU A 159 -4.11 8.94 1.14
CA GLU A 159 -5.18 9.72 1.74
C GLU A 159 -4.87 9.97 3.22
N LYS A 160 -4.89 11.24 3.62
CA LYS A 160 -4.76 11.64 5.01
C LYS A 160 -6.14 11.88 5.56
N ILE A 161 -6.59 11.00 6.43
CA ILE A 161 -7.94 11.04 7.00
C ILE A 161 -7.86 11.54 8.42
N ASP A 162 -8.64 12.56 8.75
CA ASP A 162 -8.72 13.08 10.11
C ASP A 162 -9.49 12.10 11.00
N CYS A 163 -9.05 11.94 12.25
CA CYS A 163 -9.65 11.02 13.20
C CYS A 163 -10.04 11.75 14.49
N CYS A 164 -11.08 11.26 15.15
CA CYS A 164 -11.37 11.66 16.52
C CYS A 164 -10.17 11.36 17.42
N LYS A 165 -9.83 12.28 18.34
CA LYS A 165 -8.71 12.11 19.27
C LYS A 165 -8.83 10.86 20.14
N ASN A 166 -10.06 10.43 20.42
CA ASN A 166 -10.42 9.25 21.20
C ASN A 166 -10.67 8.00 20.33
N ASN A 167 -10.34 8.03 19.04
CA ASN A 167 -10.53 6.91 18.09
C ASN A 167 -11.99 6.45 17.90
N CYS A 168 -12.99 7.28 18.22
CA CYS A 168 -14.39 6.87 18.10
C CYS A 168 -14.90 6.82 16.65
N MET A 169 -14.39 7.71 15.79
CA MET A 169 -14.75 7.81 14.38
C MET A 169 -13.62 8.43 13.55
N ILE A 170 -13.70 8.24 12.24
CA ILE A 170 -12.95 9.02 11.24
C ILE A 170 -13.87 10.04 10.57
N PHE A 171 -13.31 11.18 10.19
CA PHE A 171 -14.01 12.25 9.47
C PHE A 171 -13.90 11.99 7.96
N TRP A 172 -14.47 10.90 7.50
CA TRP A 172 -14.35 10.38 6.14
C TRP A 172 -15.60 9.61 5.73
N GLY A 173 -15.80 9.42 4.43
CA GLY A 173 -16.89 8.63 3.89
C GLY A 173 -17.95 9.50 3.25
N ASN A 174 -19.08 9.70 3.93
CA ASN A 174 -20.17 10.53 3.43
C ASN A 174 -19.92 12.03 3.70
N GLU A 175 -20.68 12.90 3.03
CA GLU A 175 -20.58 14.37 3.19
C GLU A 175 -20.88 14.80 4.64
N LEU A 176 -21.77 14.08 5.31
CA LEU A 176 -22.13 14.38 6.70
C LEU A 176 -20.93 14.21 7.62
N ASP A 177 -20.32 13.02 7.70
CA ASP A 177 -19.22 12.72 8.62
C ASP A 177 -17.94 13.46 8.25
N SER A 178 -17.67 13.66 6.95
CA SER A 178 -16.48 14.36 6.48
C SER A 178 -16.52 15.88 6.73
N SER A 179 -17.71 16.49 6.82
CA SER A 179 -17.88 17.92 7.12
C SER A 179 -17.94 18.23 8.62
N LEU A 180 -18.09 17.23 9.49
CA LEU A 180 -18.14 17.44 10.93
C LEU A 180 -16.87 18.12 11.48
N THR A 181 -17.09 19.05 12.41
CA THR A 181 -16.04 19.75 13.16
C THR A 181 -15.84 19.18 14.56
N ALA A 182 -16.70 18.25 15.00
CA ALA A 182 -16.61 17.54 16.27
C ALA A 182 -17.08 16.09 16.10
N CYS A 183 -16.56 15.19 16.93
CA CYS A 183 -16.90 13.78 16.91
C CYS A 183 -18.37 13.58 17.30
N LYS A 184 -19.17 12.89 16.48
CA LYS A 184 -20.59 12.63 16.78
C LYS A 184 -20.85 11.71 18.00
N ILE A 185 -19.82 10.98 18.44
CA ILE A 185 -19.91 10.02 19.56
C ILE A 185 -19.49 10.66 20.89
N CYS A 186 -18.33 11.33 20.95
CA CYS A 186 -17.79 11.88 22.20
C CYS A 186 -17.70 13.42 22.23
N ASN A 187 -18.23 14.11 21.22
CA ASN A 187 -18.26 15.57 21.08
C ASN A 187 -16.90 16.29 21.09
N GLU A 188 -15.79 15.55 21.01
CA GLU A 188 -14.46 16.14 20.97
C GLU A 188 -14.21 16.88 19.66
N PRO A 189 -13.55 18.05 19.69
CA PRO A 189 -13.30 18.83 18.50
C PRO A 189 -12.34 18.07 17.57
N ARG A 190 -12.60 18.17 16.27
CA ARG A 190 -11.73 17.64 15.21
C ARG A 190 -10.39 18.37 15.20
N TYR A 191 -10.41 19.69 15.37
CA TYR A 191 -9.27 20.57 15.19
C TYR A 191 -8.70 21.07 16.52
N LYS A 192 -7.37 21.23 16.56
CA LYS A 192 -6.65 21.86 17.67
C LYS A 192 -7.03 23.33 17.78
N PRO A 193 -7.05 23.90 19.00
CA PRO A 193 -7.28 25.33 19.19
C PRO A 193 -6.19 26.14 18.47
N ILE A 194 -6.57 27.28 17.91
CA ILE A 194 -5.66 28.20 17.22
C ILE A 194 -5.05 29.14 18.27
N ASP A 195 -3.73 29.11 18.43
CA ASP A 195 -3.02 30.08 19.27
C ASP A 195 -3.20 31.50 18.72
N GLN A 196 -3.86 32.37 19.49
CA GLN A 196 -4.15 33.76 19.12
C GLN A 196 -2.91 34.66 19.10
N GLY A 197 -1.76 34.17 19.59
CA GLY A 197 -0.53 34.95 19.76
C GLY A 197 0.24 35.25 18.47
N ASN A 198 -0.05 34.58 17.34
CA ASN A 198 0.74 34.71 16.11
C ASN A 198 -0.12 35.12 14.90
N LYS A 199 -0.51 36.40 14.88
CA LYS A 199 -1.42 37.03 13.88
C LYS A 199 -0.96 36.94 12.41
N LYS A 200 0.26 36.45 12.12
CA LYS A 200 0.84 36.40 10.77
C LYS A 200 0.79 35.02 10.08
N ARG A 201 0.43 33.94 10.78
CA ARG A 201 0.24 32.63 10.12
C ARG A 201 -1.22 32.47 9.73
N ARG A 202 -1.45 32.15 8.44
CA ARG A 202 -2.75 31.73 7.89
C ARG A 202 -3.36 30.71 8.87
N LYS A 203 -4.59 30.93 9.32
CA LYS A 203 -5.33 30.07 10.28
C LYS A 203 -5.59 28.69 9.66
N THR A 204 -4.57 27.83 9.58
CA THR A 204 -4.73 26.48 9.07
C THR A 204 -5.33 25.62 10.18
N LEU A 205 -6.52 25.08 9.94
CA LEU A 205 -7.13 24.09 10.83
C LEU A 205 -6.27 22.83 10.83
N VAL A 206 -5.81 22.41 12.01
CA VAL A 206 -4.98 21.22 12.19
C VAL A 206 -5.75 20.21 13.01
N ALA A 207 -6.06 19.04 12.44
CA ALA A 207 -6.75 17.99 13.17
C ALA A 207 -5.93 17.47 14.36
N HIS A 208 -6.61 16.99 15.39
CA HIS A 208 -5.98 16.38 16.57
C HIS A 208 -5.21 15.11 16.21
N LYS A 209 -5.83 14.24 15.40
CA LYS A 209 -5.26 12.96 14.98
C LYS A 209 -5.56 12.73 13.49
N LYS A 210 -4.66 12.03 12.81
CA LYS A 210 -4.81 11.63 11.41
C LYS A 210 -4.37 10.18 11.24
N MET A 211 -5.06 9.43 10.40
CA MET A 211 -4.59 8.15 9.85
C MET A 211 -4.17 8.33 8.40
N TYR A 212 -3.44 7.35 7.89
CA TYR A 212 -3.06 7.28 6.49
C TYR A 212 -3.73 6.06 5.87
N TYR A 213 -4.43 6.28 4.76
CA TYR A 213 -4.95 5.24 3.91
C TYR A 213 -4.19 5.23 2.60
N ILE A 214 -3.74 4.05 2.19
CA ILE A 214 -3.00 3.81 0.96
C ILE A 214 -3.88 2.86 0.15
N PRO A 215 -4.50 3.30 -0.96
CA PRO A 215 -5.45 2.46 -1.73
C PRO A 215 -4.81 1.19 -2.32
N LEU A 216 -5.55 0.08 -2.31
CA LEU A 216 -5.13 -1.22 -2.84
C LEU A 216 -5.24 -1.33 -4.36
N THR A 217 -6.34 -0.86 -4.95
CA THR A 217 -6.66 -1.00 -6.38
C THR A 217 -5.49 -0.59 -7.28
N PRO A 218 -4.89 0.62 -7.15
CA PRO A 218 -3.77 1.01 -7.99
C PRO A 218 -2.51 0.16 -7.78
N ARG A 219 -2.36 -0.50 -6.62
CA ARG A 219 -1.24 -1.42 -6.37
C ARG A 219 -1.46 -2.77 -7.05
N LEU A 220 -2.68 -3.28 -6.98
CA LEU A 220 -3.05 -4.52 -7.67
C LEU A 220 -3.00 -4.36 -9.18
N GLN A 221 -3.47 -3.23 -9.72
CA GLN A 221 -3.32 -2.89 -11.14
C GLN A 221 -1.85 -2.89 -11.57
N ARG A 222 -0.94 -2.35 -10.76
CA ARG A 222 0.50 -2.37 -11.07
C ARG A 222 1.10 -3.77 -11.13
N LEU A 223 0.62 -4.70 -10.30
CA LEU A 223 1.06 -6.10 -10.38
C LEU A 223 0.65 -6.77 -11.69
N TYR A 224 -0.50 -6.40 -12.25
CA TYR A 224 -0.93 -6.91 -13.55
C TYR A 224 -0.38 -6.11 -14.75
N ALA A 225 0.05 -4.87 -14.53
CA ALA A 225 0.67 -4.04 -15.55
C ALA A 225 2.10 -4.49 -15.93
N SER A 226 2.83 -5.13 -15.00
CA SER A 226 4.16 -5.67 -15.29
C SER A 226 4.07 -7.13 -15.73
N PRO A 227 4.56 -7.49 -16.93
CA PRO A 227 4.53 -8.88 -17.41
C PRO A 227 5.22 -9.86 -16.46
N ALA A 228 6.29 -9.41 -15.79
CA ALA A 228 7.03 -10.21 -14.82
C ALA A 228 6.14 -10.62 -13.64
N THR A 229 5.41 -9.69 -13.05
CA THR A 229 4.55 -9.98 -11.89
C THR A 229 3.19 -10.54 -12.31
N ALA A 230 2.68 -10.21 -13.50
CA ALA A 230 1.38 -10.67 -13.98
C ALA A 230 1.33 -12.19 -14.16
N HIS A 231 2.44 -12.79 -14.61
CA HIS A 231 2.60 -14.25 -14.65
C HIS A 231 2.50 -14.85 -13.23
N ASP A 232 3.28 -14.32 -12.29
CA ASP A 232 3.32 -14.81 -10.91
C ASP A 232 1.98 -14.64 -10.17
N MET A 233 1.14 -13.69 -10.57
CA MET A 233 -0.21 -13.51 -10.03
C MET A 233 -1.19 -14.65 -10.38
N ARG A 234 -0.84 -15.54 -11.31
CA ARG A 234 -1.62 -16.76 -11.61
C ARG A 234 -1.03 -18.02 -10.97
N TRP A 235 0.13 -17.92 -10.33
CA TRP A 235 0.86 -19.06 -9.75
C TRP A 235 -0.03 -19.95 -8.85
N HIS A 236 -0.89 -19.34 -8.03
CA HIS A 236 -1.80 -20.07 -7.14
C HIS A 236 -2.71 -21.09 -7.85
N ALA A 237 -3.00 -20.91 -9.14
CA ALA A 237 -3.84 -21.79 -9.95
C ALA A 237 -3.02 -22.76 -10.81
N GLU A 238 -1.78 -22.41 -11.14
CA GLU A 238 -0.93 -23.12 -12.10
C GLU A 238 0.08 -24.06 -11.44
N HIS A 239 0.38 -23.86 -10.15
CA HIS A 239 1.36 -24.69 -9.44
C HIS A 239 0.85 -26.11 -9.17
N VAL A 240 1.79 -27.05 -9.10
CA VAL A 240 1.52 -28.45 -8.74
C VAL A 240 1.35 -28.55 -7.22
N THR A 241 0.24 -29.15 -6.81
CA THR A 241 -0.03 -29.45 -5.41
C THR A 241 0.36 -30.89 -5.10
N GLU A 242 1.07 -31.10 -4.00
CA GLU A 242 1.34 -32.43 -3.47
C GLU A 242 0.21 -32.87 -2.55
N GLU A 243 -0.23 -34.12 -2.64
CA GLU A 243 -1.28 -34.63 -1.76
C GLU A 243 -0.84 -34.58 -0.29
N ASN A 244 -1.71 -34.04 0.57
CA ASN A 244 -1.52 -33.93 2.02
C ASN A 244 -0.40 -32.97 2.49
N VAL A 245 0.14 -32.12 1.61
CA VAL A 245 1.12 -31.08 1.98
C VAL A 245 0.53 -29.70 1.66
N MET A 246 0.66 -28.76 2.60
CA MET A 246 0.29 -27.35 2.39
C MET A 246 1.57 -26.52 2.25
N ASN A 247 1.92 -26.15 1.02
CA ASN A 247 3.07 -25.30 0.70
C ASN A 247 2.68 -23.82 0.64
N HIS A 248 1.41 -23.55 0.34
CA HIS A 248 0.90 -22.21 0.15
C HIS A 248 -0.58 -22.12 0.62
N PRO A 249 -1.10 -20.94 1.05
CA PRO A 249 -2.52 -20.78 1.40
C PRO A 249 -3.52 -21.29 0.37
N SER A 250 -3.15 -21.33 -0.92
CA SER A 250 -3.96 -21.91 -2.01
C SER A 250 -4.30 -23.38 -1.81
N ASP A 251 -3.46 -24.12 -1.09
CA ASP A 251 -3.57 -25.58 -0.93
C ASP A 251 -4.52 -25.93 0.21
N SER A 252 -4.91 -24.92 1.00
CA SER A 252 -5.72 -25.09 2.18
C SER A 252 -7.17 -25.43 1.86
N GLU A 253 -7.78 -26.23 2.75
CA GLU A 253 -9.21 -26.56 2.66
C GLU A 253 -10.11 -25.32 2.68
N ALA A 254 -9.68 -24.25 3.34
CA ALA A 254 -10.42 -22.99 3.34
C ALA A 254 -10.45 -22.33 1.96
N TRP A 255 -9.34 -22.37 1.20
CA TRP A 255 -9.30 -21.88 -0.18
C TRP A 255 -10.15 -22.74 -1.11
N LYS A 256 -10.07 -24.07 -0.98
CA LYS A 256 -10.90 -25.01 -1.74
C LYS A 256 -12.39 -24.80 -1.47
N LEU A 257 -12.78 -24.68 -0.20
CA LEU A 257 -14.16 -24.39 0.21
C LEU A 257 -14.64 -23.03 -0.33
N PHE A 258 -13.78 -22.02 -0.32
CA PHE A 258 -14.08 -20.72 -0.90
C PHE A 258 -14.34 -20.84 -2.40
N ASN A 259 -13.49 -21.56 -3.15
CA ASN A 259 -13.68 -21.78 -4.58
C ASN A 259 -14.96 -22.55 -4.90
N GLN A 260 -15.33 -23.53 -4.08
CA GLN A 260 -16.61 -24.25 -4.22
C GLN A 260 -17.81 -23.33 -3.95
N THR A 261 -17.70 -22.44 -2.97
CA THR A 261 -18.77 -21.50 -2.61
C THR A 261 -18.94 -20.37 -3.63
N HIS A 262 -17.84 -19.95 -4.25
CA HIS A 262 -17.76 -18.82 -5.18
C HIS A 262 -17.12 -19.25 -6.50
N SER A 263 -17.75 -20.22 -7.18
CA SER A 263 -17.21 -20.83 -8.41
C SER A 263 -16.98 -19.81 -9.52
N GLU A 264 -17.90 -18.87 -9.72
CA GLU A 264 -17.74 -17.77 -10.69
C GLU A 264 -16.49 -16.93 -10.44
N PHE A 265 -16.22 -16.60 -9.18
CA PHE A 265 -15.00 -15.89 -8.79
C PHE A 265 -13.75 -16.77 -9.01
N ALA A 266 -13.83 -18.07 -8.71
CA ALA A 266 -12.70 -18.98 -8.84
C ALA A 266 -12.34 -19.34 -10.28
N MET A 267 -13.29 -19.27 -11.22
CA MET A 267 -13.07 -19.53 -12.65
C MET A 267 -12.12 -18.50 -13.28
N GLU A 268 -12.17 -17.25 -12.83
CA GLU A 268 -11.25 -16.21 -13.29
C GLU A 268 -9.96 -16.24 -12.45
N THR A 269 -8.88 -16.77 -13.03
CA THR A 269 -7.58 -16.92 -12.36
C THR A 269 -6.92 -15.60 -12.01
N ARG A 270 -7.30 -14.48 -12.66
CA ARG A 270 -6.80 -13.14 -12.32
C ARG A 270 -7.45 -12.55 -11.07
N ASN A 271 -8.50 -13.18 -10.55
CA ASN A 271 -9.11 -12.72 -9.31
C ASN A 271 -8.14 -12.88 -8.12
N VAL A 272 -7.98 -11.80 -7.37
CA VAL A 272 -6.97 -11.72 -6.32
C VAL A 272 -7.54 -12.15 -4.98
N ARG A 273 -6.83 -13.02 -4.27
CA ARG A 273 -7.11 -13.41 -2.90
C ARG A 273 -6.10 -12.77 -1.96
N LEU A 274 -6.62 -12.08 -0.95
CA LEU A 274 -5.84 -11.17 -0.11
C LEU A 274 -5.77 -11.71 1.32
N GLY A 275 -4.56 -11.79 1.87
CA GLY A 275 -4.32 -11.95 3.29
C GLY A 275 -4.27 -10.59 3.98
N LEU A 276 -4.97 -10.42 5.10
CA LEU A 276 -4.93 -9.20 5.90
C LEU A 276 -4.30 -9.51 7.25
N CYS A 277 -3.25 -8.79 7.60
CA CYS A 277 -2.62 -8.85 8.91
C CYS A 277 -2.50 -7.46 9.54
N THR A 278 -2.54 -7.42 10.86
CA THR A 278 -2.39 -6.21 11.67
C THR A 278 -1.49 -6.55 12.85
N ASP A 279 -0.56 -5.67 13.17
CA ASP A 279 0.28 -5.81 14.36
C ASP A 279 0.49 -4.44 15.01
N GLY A 280 0.48 -4.40 16.34
CA GLY A 280 0.85 -3.20 17.08
C GLY A 280 2.37 -3.15 17.23
N PHE A 281 3.05 -2.38 16.37
CA PHE A 281 4.51 -2.30 16.41
C PHE A 281 5.01 -1.07 17.19
N GLN A 282 6.07 -1.25 17.99
CA GLN A 282 6.76 -0.17 18.69
C GLN A 282 8.09 0.16 17.97
N PRO A 283 8.13 1.18 17.10
CA PRO A 283 9.32 1.51 16.31
C PRO A 283 10.50 2.08 17.11
N PHE A 284 10.29 2.55 18.34
CA PHE A 284 11.36 3.09 19.21
C PHE A 284 11.30 2.44 20.59
N GLY A 285 12.13 1.42 20.80
CA GLY A 285 12.29 0.73 22.08
C GLY A 285 13.70 0.90 22.62
N SER A 286 13.88 1.83 23.55
CA SER A 286 14.66 1.70 24.81
C SER A 286 14.79 3.06 25.53
N TYR A 287 14.92 4.19 24.82
CA TYR A 287 15.01 5.53 25.43
C TYR A 287 14.45 6.62 24.50
N GLY A 288 13.22 7.08 24.75
CA GLY A 288 12.57 8.15 23.97
C GLY A 288 11.07 7.88 23.80
N ALA A 289 10.24 8.94 23.84
CA ALA A 289 8.78 8.89 23.98
C ALA A 289 8.09 7.74 23.20
N GLN A 290 7.23 6.98 23.89
CA GLN A 290 6.49 5.83 23.37
C GLN A 290 5.54 6.25 22.24
N TYR A 291 5.86 5.96 20.97
CA TYR A 291 4.94 6.11 19.84
C TYR A 291 4.70 4.75 19.18
N SER A 292 3.69 4.00 19.62
CA SER A 292 3.27 2.74 18.97
C SER A 292 2.42 3.02 17.74
N SER A 293 2.75 2.46 16.58
CA SER A 293 1.93 2.60 15.36
C SER A 293 1.14 1.31 15.11
N TRP A 294 -0.01 1.46 14.46
CA TRP A 294 -0.88 0.34 14.10
C TRP A 294 -1.00 0.25 12.58
N PRO A 295 -0.06 -0.46 11.93
CA PRO A 295 -0.16 -0.82 10.52
C PRO A 295 -1.18 -1.94 10.29
N VAL A 296 -1.93 -1.82 9.20
CA VAL A 296 -2.65 -2.92 8.56
C VAL A 296 -1.98 -3.18 7.22
N VAL A 297 -1.54 -4.41 7.05
CA VAL A 297 -0.82 -4.89 5.88
C VAL A 297 -1.69 -5.91 5.15
N VAL A 298 -1.75 -5.78 3.83
CA VAL A 298 -2.49 -6.67 2.94
C VAL A 298 -1.49 -7.35 2.02
N THR A 299 -1.64 -8.65 1.79
CA THR A 299 -0.71 -9.44 0.97
C THR A 299 -1.50 -10.19 -0.10
N PRO A 300 -1.14 -10.09 -1.39
CA PRO A 300 -1.76 -10.91 -2.43
C PRO A 300 -1.21 -12.34 -2.34
N TYR A 301 -2.05 -13.27 -1.91
CA TYR A 301 -1.75 -14.71 -1.92
C TYR A 301 -1.92 -15.33 -3.31
N ASN A 302 -1.94 -14.51 -4.36
CA ASN A 302 -1.86 -15.01 -5.72
C ASN A 302 -0.42 -15.36 -6.09
N LEU A 303 0.53 -14.63 -5.50
CA LEU A 303 1.97 -14.74 -5.73
C LEU A 303 2.54 -16.02 -5.09
N PRO A 304 3.65 -16.53 -5.66
CA PRO A 304 4.32 -17.70 -5.11
C PRO A 304 4.91 -17.46 -3.70
N PRO A 305 5.18 -18.53 -2.93
CA PRO A 305 5.71 -18.45 -1.56
C PRO A 305 6.98 -17.59 -1.42
N TRP A 306 7.87 -17.63 -2.42
CA TRP A 306 9.12 -16.86 -2.42
C TRP A 306 8.94 -15.37 -2.73
N MET A 307 7.74 -14.94 -3.13
CA MET A 307 7.39 -13.54 -3.40
C MET A 307 6.41 -12.98 -2.39
N CYS A 308 5.32 -13.68 -2.08
CA CYS A 308 4.21 -13.13 -1.31
C CYS A 308 4.62 -12.57 0.07
N MET A 309 5.69 -13.11 0.69
CA MET A 309 6.21 -12.62 1.97
C MET A 309 7.34 -11.57 1.87
N LYS A 310 7.72 -11.13 0.66
CA LYS A 310 8.72 -10.06 0.49
C LYS A 310 8.09 -8.68 0.75
N ALA A 311 8.89 -7.76 1.27
CA ALA A 311 8.43 -6.43 1.68
C ALA A 311 7.73 -5.64 0.56
N GLN A 312 8.16 -5.80 -0.69
CA GLN A 312 7.56 -5.12 -1.85
C GLN A 312 6.13 -5.60 -2.19
N PHE A 313 5.76 -6.82 -1.77
CA PHE A 313 4.43 -7.41 -2.00
C PHE A 313 3.55 -7.38 -0.74
N MET A 314 4.09 -6.91 0.39
CA MET A 314 3.33 -6.66 1.62
C MET A 314 2.84 -5.21 1.65
N PHE A 315 1.58 -5.01 1.31
CA PHE A 315 0.98 -3.70 1.12
C PHE A 315 0.51 -3.07 2.43
N LEU A 316 1.30 -2.14 2.98
CA LEU A 316 0.84 -1.25 4.05
C LEU A 316 -0.35 -0.43 3.53
N THR A 317 -1.53 -0.63 4.11
CA THR A 317 -2.79 -0.09 3.59
C THR A 317 -3.43 0.90 4.55
N VAL A 318 -3.40 0.60 5.85
CA VAL A 318 -3.82 1.54 6.90
C VAL A 318 -2.65 1.76 7.83
N LEU A 319 -2.39 3.01 8.18
CA LEU A 319 -1.44 3.36 9.23
C LEU A 319 -2.09 4.33 10.20
N VAL A 320 -2.31 3.86 11.43
CA VAL A 320 -2.78 4.70 12.54
C VAL A 320 -1.59 5.08 13.41
N PRO A 321 -1.22 6.38 13.48
CA PRO A 321 -0.17 6.84 14.37
C PRO A 321 -0.53 6.69 15.85
N GLY A 322 0.49 6.41 16.65
CA GLY A 322 0.43 6.37 18.10
C GLY A 322 0.26 7.71 18.79
N PRO A 323 0.33 7.73 20.13
CA PRO A 323 0.71 6.62 21.02
C PRO A 323 -0.46 5.75 21.49
N ALA A 324 -1.69 6.22 21.32
CA ALA A 324 -2.89 5.53 21.79
C ALA A 324 -3.32 4.43 20.80
N ASN A 325 -3.26 3.19 21.26
CA ASN A 325 -3.79 2.01 20.56
C ASN A 325 -5.27 2.24 20.17
N PRO A 326 -5.68 1.96 18.91
CA PRO A 326 -7.09 1.96 18.52
C PRO A 326 -7.97 0.98 19.32
N LYS A 327 -7.38 0.04 20.06
CA LYS A 327 -8.01 -0.99 20.91
C LYS A 327 -9.17 -1.66 20.16
N HIS A 328 -10.39 -1.52 20.68
CA HIS A 328 -11.59 -2.14 20.14
C HIS A 328 -12.14 -1.45 18.88
N ASN A 329 -11.59 -0.30 18.49
CA ASN A 329 -12.09 0.53 17.40
C ASN A 329 -11.24 0.39 16.12
N LEU A 330 -10.56 -0.74 15.91
CA LEU A 330 -9.76 -0.94 14.69
C LEU A 330 -10.66 -0.93 13.44
N ASP A 331 -11.86 -1.47 13.55
CA ASP A 331 -12.93 -1.45 12.54
C ASP A 331 -13.22 -0.03 12.00
N VAL A 332 -13.19 0.98 12.87
CA VAL A 332 -13.35 2.40 12.48
C VAL A 332 -12.29 2.83 11.46
N PHE A 333 -11.05 2.36 11.62
CA PHE A 333 -9.94 2.69 10.72
C PHE A 333 -9.91 1.78 9.48
N LEU A 334 -10.60 0.65 9.50
CA LEU A 334 -10.71 -0.26 8.36
C LEU A 334 -11.80 0.18 7.36
N GLN A 335 -12.66 1.15 7.70
CA GLN A 335 -13.75 1.59 6.82
C GLN A 335 -13.33 1.92 5.38
N PRO A 336 -12.22 2.64 5.12
CA PRO A 336 -11.78 2.90 3.74
C PRO A 336 -11.37 1.62 3.01
N LEU A 337 -10.64 0.74 3.69
CA LEU A 337 -10.23 -0.55 3.15
C LEU A 337 -11.44 -1.44 2.81
N ILE A 338 -12.41 -1.54 3.71
CA ILE A 338 -13.62 -2.33 3.50
C ILE A 338 -14.44 -1.79 2.33
N ARG A 339 -14.54 -0.45 2.19
CA ARG A 339 -15.21 0.16 1.04
C ARG A 339 -14.54 -0.26 -0.27
N GLU A 340 -13.22 -0.11 -0.37
CA GLU A 340 -12.49 -0.47 -1.58
C GLU A 340 -12.57 -1.98 -1.89
N LEU A 341 -12.51 -2.85 -0.87
CA LEU A 341 -12.68 -4.30 -1.06
C LEU A 341 -14.08 -4.66 -1.56
N ASN A 342 -15.13 -3.97 -1.10
CA ASN A 342 -16.49 -4.19 -1.60
C ASN A 342 -16.64 -3.70 -3.05
N GLU A 343 -16.02 -2.57 -3.40
CA GLU A 343 -15.98 -2.06 -4.79
C GLU A 343 -15.26 -3.05 -5.70
N LEU A 344 -14.09 -3.55 -5.30
CA LEU A 344 -13.34 -4.58 -6.04
C LEU A 344 -14.12 -5.89 -6.18
N TRP A 345 -14.88 -6.31 -5.16
CA TRP A 345 -15.69 -7.52 -5.22
C TRP A 345 -16.90 -7.40 -6.16
N THR A 346 -17.53 -6.23 -6.20
CA THR A 346 -18.80 -6.03 -6.93
C THR A 346 -18.61 -5.54 -8.36
N VAL A 347 -17.66 -4.64 -8.59
CA VAL A 347 -17.38 -4.02 -9.89
C VAL A 347 -16.10 -4.59 -10.51
N GLY A 348 -15.11 -4.93 -9.68
CA GLY A 348 -13.77 -5.27 -10.15
C GLY A 348 -12.95 -4.02 -10.51
N ALA A 349 -11.76 -4.25 -11.03
CA ALA A 349 -10.89 -3.21 -11.57
C ALA A 349 -10.37 -3.64 -12.93
N GLN A 350 -10.41 -2.74 -13.91
CA GLN A 350 -9.77 -2.95 -15.20
C GLN A 350 -8.26 -2.77 -15.02
N THR A 351 -7.49 -3.78 -15.40
CA THR A 351 -6.03 -3.79 -15.31
C THR A 351 -5.43 -3.53 -16.66
#